data_AF-A0A212CC42-F1
#
_entry.id   AF-A0A212CC42-F1
#
_cell.length_a   1.000
_cell.length_b   1.000
_cell.length_c   1.000
_cell.angle_alpha   90.00
_cell.angle_beta   90.00
_cell.angle_gamma   90.00
#
_symmetry.space_group_name_H-M   'P 1'
#
loop_
_entity.id
_entity.type
_entity.pdbx_description
1 polymer ?
#
loop_
_entity_poly.entity_id
_entity_poly.type
_entity_poly.pdbx_seq_one_letter_code
_entity_poly.pdbx_strand_id
1 'polypeptide(L)'
;MGPSSVTLVMAEPSPGQSGVGLARAHFEKQPPSNLRKSNFFHFVLAMYDRQGQPVEVERTAFIDFVEKDRAIIYEGQDKNPEMCRVLLTHEIMCSRCCDRKSCGNRNETPSDPVIIDRYRPGEEGLAACK
;
A
#
# COMPACT_ATOMS: atom_id res chain seq x y z
N MET A 1 -15.99 -7.00 12.81
CA MET A 1 -15.31 -6.73 11.52
C MET A 1 -14.54 -5.43 11.66
N GLY A 2 -13.32 -5.49 12.17
CA GLY A 2 -12.44 -4.31 12.25
C GLY A 2 -11.76 -4.05 10.90
N PRO A 3 -11.33 -2.82 10.61
CA PRO A 3 -10.58 -2.53 9.38
C PRO A 3 -9.24 -3.28 9.40
N SER A 4 -8.88 -3.89 8.28
CA SER A 4 -7.53 -4.42 8.07
C SER A 4 -6.54 -3.25 8.12
N SER A 5 -5.66 -3.20 9.12
CA SER A 5 -4.69 -2.12 9.25
C SER A 5 -3.50 -2.37 8.31
N VAL A 6 -3.33 -1.52 7.31
CA VAL A 6 -2.08 -1.42 6.54
C VAL A 6 -1.17 -0.44 7.27
N THR A 7 -0.02 -0.90 7.77
CA THR A 7 0.96 -0.04 8.41
C THR A 7 1.92 0.50 7.35
N LEU A 8 1.88 1.81 7.11
CA LEU A 8 2.86 2.50 6.28
C LEU A 8 4.07 2.87 7.15
N VAL A 9 5.22 2.28 6.88
CA VAL A 9 6.48 2.65 7.53
C VAL A 9 7.19 3.67 6.65
N MET A 10 7.42 4.87 7.16
CA MET A 10 8.21 5.88 6.48
C MET A 10 9.65 5.83 7.00
N ALA A 11 10.63 5.93 6.10
CA ALA A 11 12.02 6.13 6.52
C ALA A 11 12.13 7.51 7.20
N GLU A 12 12.61 7.54 8.43
CA GLU A 12 12.77 8.79 9.20
C GLU A 12 13.80 9.71 8.51
N PRO A 13 13.48 11.02 8.34
CA PRO A 13 14.51 11.98 8.00
C PRO A 13 15.48 12.16 9.17
N SER A 14 16.73 12.50 8.86
CA SER A 14 17.84 12.68 9.80
C SER A 14 17.46 13.39 11.12
N PRO A 15 18.01 12.97 12.27
CA PRO A 15 17.67 13.53 13.57
C PRO A 15 18.08 15.02 13.63
N GLY A 16 17.10 15.92 13.62
CA GLY A 16 17.34 17.37 13.63
C GLY A 16 16.19 18.25 13.15
N GLN A 17 15.18 17.69 12.47
CA GLN A 17 13.98 18.44 12.05
C GLN A 17 12.78 18.14 12.97
N SER A 18 12.75 18.79 14.12
CA SER A 18 11.64 18.75 15.08
C SER A 18 10.40 19.48 14.55
N GLY A 19 9.62 18.83 13.68
CA GLY A 19 8.32 19.35 13.27
C GLY A 19 7.74 18.81 11.97
N VAL A 20 8.56 18.18 11.12
CA VAL A 20 8.13 17.63 9.84
C VAL A 20 7.74 16.17 10.04
N GLY A 21 6.47 15.84 9.87
CA GLY A 21 5.98 14.47 10.01
C GLY A 21 4.58 14.32 9.46
N LEU A 22 4.27 13.11 8.98
CA LEU A 22 2.94 12.74 8.54
C LEU A 22 1.95 12.87 9.69
N ALA A 23 0.84 13.55 9.47
CA ALA A 23 -0.22 13.65 10.47
C ALA A 23 -1.48 12.91 10.03
N ARG A 24 -1.76 12.90 8.72
CA ARG A 24 -3.01 12.34 8.20
C ARG A 24 -2.80 11.73 6.82
N ALA A 25 -3.52 10.65 6.56
CA ALA A 25 -3.75 10.12 5.22
C ALA A 25 -5.24 10.15 4.89
N HIS A 26 -5.58 10.36 3.63
CA HIS A 26 -6.93 10.40 3.09
C HIS A 26 -7.07 9.38 1.96
N PHE A 27 -8.19 8.64 1.92
CA PHE A 27 -8.48 7.72 0.82
C PHE A 27 -9.10 8.48 -0.35
N GLU A 28 -8.28 8.86 -1.33
CA GLU A 28 -8.75 9.38 -2.63
C GLU A 28 -9.56 8.32 -3.38
N LYS A 29 -9.12 7.06 -3.27
CA LYS A 29 -9.87 5.91 -3.77
C LYS A 29 -10.05 4.90 -2.65
N GLN A 30 -11.30 4.72 -2.26
CA GLN A 30 -11.69 3.73 -1.26
C GLN A 30 -11.45 2.30 -1.79
N PRO A 31 -11.05 1.35 -0.92
CA PRO A 31 -11.07 -0.05 -1.27
C PRO A 31 -12.50 -0.51 -1.57
N PRO A 32 -12.68 -1.50 -2.46
CA PRO A 32 -14.00 -2.03 -2.79
C PRO A 32 -14.68 -2.63 -1.56
N SER A 33 -15.96 -2.32 -1.34
CA SER A 33 -16.74 -2.79 -0.19
C SER A 33 -16.98 -4.30 -0.19
N ASN A 34 -17.02 -4.91 -1.38
CA ASN A 34 -17.15 -6.34 -1.56
C ASN A 34 -15.99 -6.83 -2.43
N LEU A 35 -15.17 -7.71 -1.87
CA LEU A 35 -14.01 -8.26 -2.54
C LEU A 35 -14.01 -9.79 -2.50
N ARG A 36 -13.76 -10.40 -3.65
CA ARG A 36 -13.51 -11.84 -3.74
C ARG A 36 -12.06 -12.13 -3.34
N LYS A 37 -11.84 -13.13 -2.49
CA LYS A 37 -10.50 -13.54 -2.01
C LYS A 37 -9.45 -13.74 -3.13
N SER A 38 -9.86 -14.19 -4.31
CA SER A 38 -8.96 -14.43 -5.45
C SER A 38 -8.62 -13.18 -6.28
N ASN A 39 -9.26 -12.04 -6.01
CA ASN A 39 -9.09 -10.82 -6.78
C ASN A 39 -8.14 -9.87 -6.05
N PHE A 40 -7.34 -9.14 -6.82
CA PHE A 40 -6.61 -7.99 -6.30
C PHE A 40 -7.56 -6.81 -6.06
N PHE A 41 -7.23 -6.00 -5.07
CA PHE A 41 -7.84 -4.70 -4.86
C PHE A 41 -6.73 -3.65 -4.73
N HIS A 42 -7.09 -2.40 -4.99
CA HIS A 42 -6.20 -1.26 -4.83
C HIS A 42 -6.99 -0.10 -4.23
N PHE A 43 -6.28 0.76 -3.53
CA PHE A 43 -6.77 2.00 -2.96
C PHE A 43 -5.72 3.09 -3.21
N VAL A 44 -6.11 4.35 -3.10
CA VAL A 44 -5.22 5.50 -3.32
C VAL A 44 -5.24 6.35 -2.08
N LEU A 45 -4.04 6.70 -1.57
CA LEU A 45 -3.86 7.54 -0.40
C LEU A 45 -3.23 8.87 -0.78
N ALA A 46 -3.83 9.97 -0.32
CA ALA A 46 -3.21 11.28 -0.24
C ALA A 46 -2.68 11.50 1.18
N MET A 47 -1.48 12.07 1.30
CA MET A 47 -0.77 12.23 2.56
C MET A 47 -0.59 13.69 2.93
N TYR A 48 -0.76 14.01 4.21
CA TYR A 48 -0.70 15.38 4.72
C TYR A 48 0.14 15.47 6.00
N ASP A 49 0.85 16.58 6.15
CA ASP A 49 1.61 16.90 7.34
C ASP A 49 0.72 17.46 8.46
N ARG A 50 1.33 17.85 9.58
CA ARG A 50 0.66 18.42 10.76
C ARG A 50 -0.01 19.78 10.50
N GLN A 51 0.43 20.50 9.47
CA GLN A 51 -0.14 21.78 9.05
C GLN A 51 -1.24 21.60 8.00
N GLY A 52 -1.54 20.36 7.62
CA GLY A 52 -2.51 20.03 6.57
C GLY A 52 -1.95 20.24 5.16
N GLN A 53 -0.64 20.43 5.01
CA GLN A 53 0.00 20.54 3.71
C GLN A 53 0.18 19.15 3.08
N PRO A 54 0.00 19.02 1.76
CA PRO A 54 0.24 17.78 1.02
C PRO A 54 1.71 17.37 1.15
N VAL A 55 1.96 16.08 1.36
CA VAL A 55 3.30 15.50 1.41
C VAL A 55 3.59 14.82 0.07
N GLU A 56 4.63 15.26 -0.62
CA GLU A 56 5.12 14.59 -1.82
C GLU A 56 5.91 13.32 -1.48
N VAL A 57 5.67 12.25 -2.24
CA VAL A 57 6.39 10.98 -2.11
C VAL A 57 7.38 10.86 -3.25
N GLU A 58 8.65 10.63 -2.93
CA GLU A 58 9.71 10.45 -3.94
C GLU A 58 9.92 8.98 -4.31
N ARG A 59 9.87 8.09 -3.30
CA ARG A 59 10.14 6.66 -3.44
C ARG A 59 9.23 5.84 -2.55
N THR A 60 8.84 4.69 -3.06
CA THR A 60 8.03 3.68 -2.38
C THR A 60 8.74 2.33 -2.53
N ALA A 61 8.65 1.50 -1.50
CA ALA A 61 9.16 0.14 -1.52
C ALA A 61 8.31 -0.70 -0.57
N PHE A 62 7.94 -1.90 -1.02
CA PHE A 62 7.48 -2.94 -0.13
C PHE A 62 8.66 -3.46 0.69
N ILE A 63 8.54 -3.43 2.02
CA ILE A 63 9.63 -3.87 2.92
C ILE A 63 9.38 -5.31 3.36
N ASP A 64 8.32 -5.54 4.13
CA ASP A 64 8.00 -6.88 4.65
C ASP A 64 6.54 -6.98 5.12
N PHE A 65 6.10 -8.21 5.39
CA PHE A 65 4.86 -8.49 6.08
C PHE A 65 5.04 -8.38 7.59
N VAL A 66 4.13 -7.70 8.26
CA VAL A 66 4.04 -7.75 9.73
C VAL A 66 3.45 -9.11 10.11
N GLU A 67 4.17 -10.00 10.80
CA GLU A 67 3.69 -11.36 11.12
C GLU A 67 3.21 -11.57 12.55
N LYS A 68 3.62 -10.70 13.48
CA LYS A 68 3.32 -10.79 14.92
C LYS A 68 2.41 -9.63 15.32
N ASP A 69 1.51 -9.87 16.27
CA ASP A 69 0.57 -8.87 16.83
C ASP A 69 -0.38 -8.20 15.82
N ARG A 70 -1.11 -9.03 15.06
CA ARG A 70 -2.06 -8.57 14.03
C ARG A 70 -3.46 -8.33 14.60
N ALA A 71 -4.09 -7.23 14.18
CA ALA A 71 -5.49 -6.92 14.52
C ALA A 71 -6.52 -7.89 13.89
N ILE A 72 -6.16 -8.54 12.78
CA ILE A 72 -6.97 -9.57 12.12
C ILE A 72 -6.09 -10.82 11.97
N ILE A 73 -6.61 -11.95 12.45
CA ILE A 73 -5.92 -13.23 12.44
C ILE A 73 -6.30 -13.97 11.16
N TYR A 74 -5.32 -14.57 10.50
CA TYR A 74 -5.57 -15.50 9.41
C TYR A 74 -5.94 -16.87 10.00
N GLU A 75 -7.17 -17.33 9.77
CA GLU A 75 -7.69 -18.61 10.29
C GLU A 75 -7.64 -19.76 9.25
N GLY A 76 -7.13 -19.49 8.05
CA GLY A 76 -7.07 -20.49 6.99
C GLY A 76 -6.00 -21.55 7.24
N GLN A 77 -6.20 -22.73 6.65
CA GLN A 77 -5.19 -23.79 6.60
C GLN A 77 -4.68 -23.88 5.17
N ASP A 78 -3.53 -23.27 4.89
CA ASP A 78 -2.82 -23.43 3.63
C ASP A 78 -1.55 -24.27 3.84
N LYS A 79 -1.18 -25.06 2.85
CA LYS A 79 0.04 -25.88 2.88
C LYS A 79 1.28 -25.01 2.72
N ASN A 80 1.15 -23.86 2.04
CA ASN A 80 2.24 -22.92 1.88
C ASN A 80 2.20 -21.87 3.01
N PRO A 81 3.21 -21.82 3.90
CA PRO A 81 3.26 -20.82 4.97
C PRO A 81 3.28 -19.37 4.44
N GLU A 82 3.77 -19.13 3.22
CA GLU A 82 3.77 -17.77 2.63
C GLU A 82 2.37 -17.26 2.27
N MET A 83 1.42 -18.19 2.11
CA MET A 83 0.01 -17.90 1.80
C MET A 83 -0.83 -17.73 3.07
N CYS A 84 -0.27 -18.03 4.25
CA CYS A 84 -0.94 -17.95 5.54
C CYS A 84 -1.02 -16.53 6.09
N ARG A 85 -1.45 -15.57 5.26
CA ARG A 85 -1.50 -14.14 5.58
C ARG A 85 -2.85 -13.55 5.21
N VAL A 86 -3.25 -12.50 5.93
CA VAL A 86 -4.51 -11.76 5.68
C VAL A 86 -4.40 -10.88 4.44
N LEU A 87 -3.23 -10.26 4.24
CA LEU A 87 -2.89 -9.48 3.05
C LEU A 87 -1.70 -10.11 2.34
N LEU A 88 -1.74 -10.08 1.01
CA LEU A 88 -0.78 -10.75 0.13
C LEU A 88 -0.45 -9.79 -1.04
N THR A 89 0.79 -9.80 -1.49
CA THR A 89 1.24 -9.04 -2.66
C THR A 89 1.24 -9.94 -3.90
N HIS A 90 1.25 -9.33 -5.09
CA HIS A 90 1.31 -10.09 -6.34
C HIS A 90 2.54 -10.98 -6.44
N GLU A 91 3.69 -10.53 -5.93
CA GLU A 91 4.96 -11.26 -6.03
C GLU A 91 4.96 -12.60 -5.28
N ILE A 92 4.33 -12.66 -4.11
CA ILE A 92 4.16 -13.92 -3.35
C ILE A 92 3.08 -14.80 -3.98
N MET A 93 2.00 -14.20 -4.49
CA MET A 93 0.89 -14.95 -5.08
C MET A 93 1.21 -15.52 -6.46
N CYS A 94 2.12 -14.88 -7.20
CA CYS A 94 2.42 -15.23 -8.57
C CYS A 94 3.63 -16.17 -8.63
N SER A 95 3.39 -17.41 -9.06
CA SER A 95 4.45 -18.40 -9.28
C SER A 95 5.58 -17.90 -10.20
N ARG A 96 5.27 -17.08 -11.22
CA ARG A 96 6.30 -16.50 -12.09
C ARG A 96 7.19 -15.49 -11.36
N CYS A 97 6.59 -14.64 -10.52
CA CYS A 97 7.34 -13.66 -9.75
C CYS A 97 8.19 -14.34 -8.66
N CYS A 98 7.65 -15.37 -8.00
CA CYS A 98 8.38 -16.22 -7.06
C CYS A 98 9.62 -16.86 -7.72
N ASP A 99 9.49 -17.33 -8.96
CA ASP A 99 10.60 -17.86 -9.78
C ASP A 99 11.54 -16.78 -10.35
N ARG A 100 11.34 -15.50 -10.02
CA ARG A 100 12.05 -14.34 -10.60
C ARG A 100 11.98 -14.27 -12.13
N LYS A 101 10.92 -14.81 -12.72
CA LYS A 101 10.63 -14.73 -14.15
C LYS A 101 9.84 -13.46 -14.46
N SER A 102 9.91 -13.01 -15.72
CA SER A 102 9.09 -11.89 -16.19
C SER A 102 7.60 -12.22 -16.08
N CYS A 103 6.84 -11.37 -15.40
CA CYS A 103 5.39 -11.49 -15.28
C CYS A 103 4.71 -10.27 -15.91
N GLY A 104 3.81 -10.50 -16.89
CA GLY A 104 3.08 -9.41 -17.55
C GLY A 104 2.19 -8.62 -16.59
N ASN A 105 1.68 -9.28 -15.55
CA ASN A 105 0.79 -8.68 -14.56
C ASN A 105 1.57 -7.88 -13.49
N ARG A 106 2.91 -7.93 -13.47
CA ARG A 106 3.72 -7.13 -12.54
C ARG A 106 3.56 -5.63 -12.79
N ASN A 107 3.25 -5.25 -14.03
CA ASN A 107 3.00 -3.86 -14.39
C ASN A 107 1.59 -3.37 -13.99
N GLU A 108 0.63 -4.29 -13.85
CA GLU A 108 -0.75 -3.97 -13.45
C GLU A 108 -0.93 -4.00 -11.92
N THR A 109 -0.27 -4.93 -11.25
CA THR A 109 -0.32 -5.11 -9.79
C THR A 109 1.11 -5.23 -9.23
N PRO A 110 1.89 -4.14 -9.18
CA PRO A 110 3.20 -4.16 -8.54
C PRO A 110 3.07 -4.40 -7.03
N SER A 111 4.09 -5.02 -6.42
CA SER A 111 4.19 -5.12 -4.96
C SER A 111 4.45 -3.76 -4.31
N ASP A 112 5.29 -2.95 -4.97
CA ASP A 112 5.60 -1.60 -4.51
C ASP A 112 4.43 -0.65 -4.80
N PRO A 113 4.02 0.19 -3.82
CA PRO A 113 2.98 1.18 -4.05
C PRO A 113 3.36 2.13 -5.19
N VAL A 114 2.43 2.44 -6.09
CA VAL A 114 2.67 3.35 -7.23
C VAL A 114 2.38 4.79 -6.81
N ILE A 115 3.31 5.70 -7.12
CA ILE A 115 3.13 7.15 -6.90
C ILE A 115 2.34 7.70 -8.09
N ILE A 116 1.15 8.22 -7.82
CA ILE A 116 0.25 8.83 -8.82
C ILE A 116 0.28 10.34 -8.59
N ASP A 117 0.66 11.09 -9.63
CA ASP A 117 0.71 12.56 -9.73
C ASP A 117 1.06 13.36 -8.46
N ARG A 118 2.20 14.05 -8.49
CA ARG A 118 2.56 15.04 -7.46
C ARG A 118 1.42 16.03 -7.33
N TYR A 119 0.87 16.15 -6.12
CA TYR A 119 -0.21 17.08 -5.80
C TYR A 119 0.10 18.46 -6.39
N ARG A 120 -0.63 18.86 -7.44
CA ARG A 120 -0.57 20.22 -7.98
C ARG A 120 -1.61 21.06 -7.27
N PRO A 121 -1.22 22.08 -6.48
CA PRO A 121 -2.18 23.00 -5.90
C PRO A 121 -2.91 23.73 -7.05
N GLY A 122 -4.22 23.50 -7.20
CA GLY A 122 -5.07 24.22 -8.16
C GLY A 122 -5.77 23.37 -9.23
N GLU A 123 -5.51 22.07 -9.34
CA GLU A 123 -6.25 21.15 -10.24
C GLU A 123 -7.16 20.22 -9.43
N GLU A 124 -8.13 20.79 -8.72
CA GLU A 124 -9.24 20.01 -8.15
C GLU A 124 -10.07 19.40 -9.31
N GLY A 125 -9.70 18.20 -9.76
CA GLY A 125 -10.60 17.34 -10.52
C GLY A 125 -10.13 16.74 -11.85
N LEU A 126 -8.84 16.72 -12.21
CA LEU A 126 -8.43 16.15 -13.52
C LEU A 126 -7.18 15.26 -13.55
N ALA A 127 -6.82 14.62 -12.45
CA ALA A 127 -5.73 13.64 -12.43
C ALA A 127 -6.20 12.29 -11.85
N ALA A 128 -7.34 11.80 -12.29
CA ALA A 128 -7.64 10.38 -12.24
C ALA A 128 -7.16 9.77 -13.56
N CYS A 129 -6.09 8.96 -13.47
CA CYS A 129 -5.53 8.08 -14.51
C CYS A 129 -6.35 7.97 -15.80
N LYS A 130 -5.78 8.44 -16.91
CA LYS A 130 -5.92 7.74 -18.19
C LYS A 130 -5.01 6.53 -18.20
#